data_AF-A0A1M2VHT7-F1
#
_entry.id   AF-A0A1M2VHT7-F1
#
_cell.length_a   1.000
_cell.length_b   1.000
_cell.length_c   1.000
_cell.angle_alpha   90.00
_cell.angle_beta   90.00
_cell.angle_gamma   90.00
#
_symmetry.space_group_name_H-M   'P 1'
#
loop_
_entity.id
_entity.type
_entity.pdbx_description
1 polymer ?
#
loop_
_entity_poly.entity_id
_entity_poly.type
_entity_poly.pdbx_seq_one_letter_code
_entity_poly.pdbx_strand_id
1 'polypeptide(L)' 'MNTIMTFYEIVEPPVPSPLSDIPLPILRRAVGVLTKSNRAQIIAVTDGEGVRFLSGTTAK' A
#
# COMPACT_ATOMS: atom_id res chain seq x y z
N MET A 1 7.59 -6.25 9.77
CA MET A 1 7.23 -5.02 9.02
C MET A 1 5.88 -4.56 9.53
N ASN A 2 5.83 -3.62 10.49
CA ASN A 2 4.58 -3.13 11.11
C ASN A 2 4.30 -1.67 10.73
N THR A 3 4.92 -1.17 9.66
CA THR A 3 4.81 0.21 9.24
C THR A 3 3.54 0.41 8.41
N ILE A 4 2.77 1.44 8.75
CA ILE A 4 1.65 1.92 7.96
C ILE A 4 2.19 3.01 7.04
N MET A 5 1.97 2.90 5.73
CA MET A 5 2.33 3.91 4.75
C MET A 5 1.07 4.53 4.17
N THR A 6 1.03 5.84 4.05
CA THR A 6 -0.06 6.56 3.36
C THR A 6 0.01 6.34 1.86
N PHE A 7 -1.11 6.53 1.15
CA PHE A 7 -1.08 6.47 -0.31
C PHE A 7 -0.21 7.56 -0.94
N TYR A 8 -0.10 8.73 -0.32
CA TYR A 8 0.79 9.79 -0.79
C TYR A 8 2.27 9.39 -0.69
N GLU A 9 2.70 8.79 0.42
CA GLU A 9 4.09 8.29 0.56
C GLU A 9 4.45 7.20 -0.47
N ILE A 10 3.45 6.47 -0.98
CA ILE A 10 3.65 5.44 -2.00
C ILE A 10 3.75 6.06 -3.41
N VAL A 11 2.93 7.07 -3.71
CA VAL A 11 2.91 7.73 -5.04
C VAL A 11 4.04 8.75 -5.18
N GLU A 12 4.41 9.41 -4.10
CA GLU A 12 5.49 10.41 -4.02
C GLU A 12 6.59 9.97 -3.03
N PRO A 13 7.28 8.84 -3.29
CA PRO A 13 8.32 8.38 -2.39
C PRO A 13 9.57 9.30 -2.48
N PRO A 14 10.30 9.48 -1.36
CA PRO A 14 11.54 10.27 -1.35
C PRO A 14 12.66 9.67 -2.21
N VAL A 15 12.56 8.38 -2.55
CA VAL A 15 13.44 7.71 -3.50
C VAL A 15 12.60 7.33 -4.73
N PRO A 16 12.98 7.77 -5.95
CA PRO A 16 12.23 7.47 -7.16
C PRO A 16 12.04 5.96 -7.33
N SER A 17 10.79 5.52 -7.55
CA SER A 17 10.46 4.12 -7.80
C SER A 17 9.67 3.98 -9.09
N PRO A 18 9.62 2.79 -9.72
CA PRO A 18 8.75 2.55 -10.87
C PRO A 18 7.25 2.73 -10.58
N LEU A 19 6.88 2.84 -9.30
CA LEU A 19 5.50 3.05 -8.84
C LEU A 19 5.20 4.51 -8.48
N SER A 20 6.17 5.41 -8.66
CA SER A 20 5.97 6.85 -8.48
C SER A 20 4.95 7.38 -9.51
N ASP A 21 4.19 8.41 -9.14
CA ASP A 21 3.19 9.08 -9.98
C ASP A 21 2.01 8.20 -10.46
N ILE A 22 1.82 7.01 -9.87
CA ILE A 22 0.63 6.20 -10.17
C ILE A 22 -0.63 6.93 -9.68
N PRO A 23 -1.67 7.05 -10.53
CA PRO A 23 -2.95 7.60 -10.11
C PRO A 23 -3.52 6.88 -8.88
N LEU A 24 -3.92 7.65 -7.85
CA LEU A 24 -4.51 7.11 -6.61
C LEU A 24 -5.62 6.07 -6.82
N PRO A 25 -6.54 6.20 -7.81
CA PRO A 25 -7.55 5.17 -8.06
C PRO A 25 -6.97 3.81 -8.45
N ILE A 26 -5.85 3.80 -9.18
CA ILE A 26 -5.15 2.58 -9.61
C ILE A 26 -4.44 1.95 -8.41
N LEU A 27 -3.76 2.77 -7.60
CA LEU A 27 -3.11 2.30 -6.37
C LEU A 27 -4.13 1.64 -5.42
N ARG A 28 -5.27 2.29 -5.19
CA ARG A 28 -6.35 1.73 -4.36
C ARG A 28 -6.82 0.37 -4.89
N ARG A 29 -6.94 0.23 -6.22
CA ARG A 29 -7.33 -1.03 -6.85
C ARG A 29 -6.27 -2.12 -6.66
N ALA A 30 -5.00 -1.80 -6.86
CA ALA A 30 -3.88 -2.73 -6.68
C ALA A 30 -3.79 -3.22 -5.23
N VAL A 31 -3.89 -2.31 -4.27
CA VAL A 31 -3.94 -2.62 -2.85
C VAL A 31 -5.16 -3.50 -2.52
N GLY A 32 -6.33 -3.20 -3.10
CA GLY A 32 -7.52 -4.04 -2.94
C GLY A 32 -7.29 -5.49 -3.39
N VAL A 33 -6.48 -5.74 -4.42
CA VAL A 33 -6.06 -7.10 -4.81
C VAL A 33 -5.14 -7.72 -3.76
N LEU A 34 -4.19 -6.96 -3.22
CA LEU A 34 -3.30 -7.44 -2.15
C LEU A 34 -4.06 -7.79 -0.88
N THR A 35 -5.07 -7.01 -0.51
CA THR A 35 -5.94 -7.29 0.63
C THR A 35 -6.72 -8.59 0.46
N LYS A 36 -7.23 -8.89 -0.75
CA LYS A 36 -7.87 -10.18 -1.04
C LYS A 36 -6.91 -11.36 -0.84
N SER A 37 -5.63 -11.16 -1.14
CA SER A 37 -4.59 -12.18 -0.92
C SER A 37 -4.00 -12.18 0.50
N ASN A 38 -4.59 -11.44 1.44
CA ASN A 38 -4.11 -11.31 2.82
C ASN A 38 -2.64 -10.81 2.93
N ARG A 39 -2.20 -10.03 1.93
CA ARG A 39 -0.85 -9.44 1.85
C ARG A 39 -0.82 -7.95 2.19
N ALA A 40 -1.98 -7.33 2.37
CA ALA A 40 -2.09 -5.93 2.74
C ALA A 40 -3.38 -5.65 3.49
N GLN A 41 -3.38 -4.66 4.36
CA GLN A 41 -4.58 -4.15 5.02
C GLN A 41 -4.67 -2.65 4.79
N ILE A 42 -5.81 -2.19 4.29
CA ILE A 42 -6.14 -0.77 4.20
C ILE A 42 -6.55 -0.28 5.59
N ILE A 43 -6.00 0.86 6.00
CA ILE A 43 -6.23 1.48 7.31
C ILE A 43 -6.62 2.93 7.06
N ALA A 44 -7.69 3.38 7.71
CA ALA A 44 -8.02 4.80 7.76
C ALA A 44 -7.05 5.50 8.72
N VAL A 45 -6.36 6.52 8.24
CA VAL A 45 -5.44 7.36 9.02
C VAL A 45 -6.01 8.78 9.10
N THR A 46 -5.49 9.61 10.00
CA THR A 46 -5.98 10.99 10.25
C THR A 46 -6.07 11.83 8.98
N ASP A 47 -5.14 11.65 8.04
CA ASP A 47 -5.03 12.47 6.82
C ASP A 47 -5.50 11.73 5.56
N GLY A 48 -6.19 10.59 5.70
CA GLY A 48 -6.78 9.86 4.58
C GLY A 48 -6.65 8.33 4.66
N GLU A 49 -6.16 7.72 3.58
CA GLU A 49 -6.04 6.27 3.44
C GLU A 49 -4.56 5.84 3.51
N GLY A 50 -4.29 4.77 4.26
CA GLY A 50 -2.99 4.13 4.33
C GLY A 50 -3.08 2.62 4.17
N VAL A 51 -1.91 2.00 3.98
CA VAL A 51 -1.75 0.56 3.81
C VAL A 51 -0.66 0.05 4.73
N ARG A 52 -0.99 -1.06 5.39
CA ARG A 52 -0.03 -1.93 6.03
C ARG A 52 0.20 -3.15 5.17
N PHE A 53 1.42 -3.34 4.69
CA PHE A 53 1.80 -4.59 4.03
C PHE A 53 1.99 -5.68 5.07
N LEU A 54 1.36 -6.82 4.83
CA LEU A 54 1.53 -8.01 5.63
C LEU A 54 2.61 -8.84 4.93
N SER A 55 3.59 -9.31 5.69
CA SER A 55 4.50 -10.34 5.20
C SER A 55 3.65 -11.57 4.89
N GLY A 56 3.28 -11.71 3.60
CA GLY A 56 2.53 -12.85 3.13
C GLY A 56 3.23 -14.11 3.62
N THR A 57 2.46 -15.04 4.19
CA THR A 57 2.97 -16.36 4.49
C THR A 57 3.55 -16.92 3.21
N THR A 58 4.89 -16.94 3.11
CA THR A 58 5.59 -17.84 2.21
C THR A 58 5.27 -19.24 2.75
N ALA A 59 4.13 -19.78 2.34
CA ALA A 59 3.82 -21.18 2.55
C ALA A 59 4.94 -21.94 1.84
N LYS A 60 5.85 -22.49 2.65
CA LYS A 60 6.93 -23.37 2.20
C LYS A 60 6.38 -24.79 2.09
#